data_AF-A0A1B6JGL2-F1
#
_entry.id   AF-A0A1B6JGL2-F1
#
_cell.length_a   1.000
_cell.length_b   1.000
_cell.length_c   1.000
_cell.angle_alpha   90.00
_cell.angle_beta   90.00
_cell.angle_gamma   90.00
#
_symmetry.space_group_name_H-M   'P 1'
#
loop_
_entity.id
_entity.type
_entity.pdbx_description
1 polymer ?
#
loop_
_entity_poly.entity_id
_entity_poly.type
_entity_poly.pdbx_seq_one_letter_code
_entity_poly.pdbx_strand_id
1 'polypeptide(L)'
;DASDEDSDEDYAPPEETVLESYTTPLDEENCIVDEYVAFKEILQSLQAADPVWYNALTAHLTAEQQKSLQDIMVLADQRKAAAESKRIEQSGGYAFVQHTIPTSFNFGGTPLGR
;
A
#
# COMPACT_ATOMS: atom_id res chain seq x y z
N ASP A 1 9.44 -63.87 0.43
CA ASP A 1 9.90 -63.01 1.51
C ASP A 1 11.30 -62.55 1.15
N ALA A 2 11.44 -61.27 0.83
CA ALA A 2 12.68 -60.50 0.58
C ALA A 2 12.25 -59.14 0.00
N SER A 3 11.86 -58.19 0.84
CA SER A 3 12.73 -57.20 1.52
C SER A 3 12.79 -55.91 0.71
N ASP A 4 12.06 -54.95 1.25
CA ASP A 4 12.00 -53.52 0.99
C ASP A 4 13.36 -52.88 1.34
N GLU A 5 14.07 -52.29 0.37
CA GLU A 5 15.25 -51.45 0.59
C GLU A 5 15.12 -50.18 -0.25
N ASP A 6 14.24 -49.30 0.24
CA ASP A 6 14.45 -47.86 0.44
C ASP A 6 15.78 -47.29 -0.12
N SER A 7 15.78 -46.90 -1.40
CA SER A 7 16.84 -46.08 -1.99
C SER A 7 16.44 -44.60 -1.97
N ASP A 8 16.33 -44.05 -0.76
CA ASP A 8 16.22 -42.60 -0.51
C ASP A 8 17.61 -42.01 -0.16
N GLU A 9 18.64 -42.49 -0.86
CA GLU A 9 20.02 -42.01 -0.70
C GLU A 9 20.20 -40.62 -1.36
N ASP A 10 20.22 -39.62 -0.48
CA ASP A 10 21.11 -38.45 -0.53
C ASP A 10 20.78 -37.31 -1.52
N TYR A 11 19.51 -36.87 -1.55
CA TYR A 11 19.23 -35.50 -2.03
C TYR A 11 19.69 -34.47 -0.99
N ALA A 12 20.98 -34.14 -1.02
CA ALA A 12 21.50 -32.97 -0.34
C ALA A 12 20.93 -31.72 -1.02
N PRO A 13 20.19 -30.84 -0.31
CA PRO A 13 19.79 -29.57 -0.88
C PRO A 13 21.04 -28.82 -1.36
N PRO A 14 21.00 -28.16 -2.52
CA PRO A 14 22.14 -27.41 -3.04
C PRO A 14 22.62 -26.40 -1.99
N GLU A 15 23.94 -26.25 -1.84
CA GLU A 15 24.51 -25.23 -0.96
C GLU A 15 23.91 -23.87 -1.30
N GLU A 16 23.39 -23.18 -0.27
CA GLU A 16 22.81 -21.84 -0.42
C GLU A 16 23.83 -20.93 -1.14
N THR A 17 23.42 -20.41 -2.28
CA THR A 17 24.27 -19.50 -3.04
C THR A 17 24.16 -18.08 -2.49
N VAL A 18 25.00 -17.18 -2.99
CA VAL A 18 24.96 -15.75 -2.59
C VAL A 18 23.65 -15.08 -3.05
N LEU A 19 22.92 -15.69 -3.99
CA LEU A 19 21.70 -15.13 -4.56
C LEU A 19 20.54 -15.10 -3.55
N GLU A 20 20.50 -16.07 -2.64
CA GLU A 20 19.51 -16.22 -1.57
C GLU A 20 19.63 -15.12 -0.51
N SER A 21 20.79 -14.46 -0.46
CA SER A 21 21.05 -13.31 0.42
C SER A 21 20.86 -11.95 -0.25
N TYR A 22 20.44 -11.91 -1.53
CA TYR A 22 20.29 -10.66 -2.25
C TYR A 22 19.04 -9.90 -1.77
N THR A 23 19.25 -8.81 -1.05
CA THR A 23 18.20 -7.89 -0.63
C THR A 23 18.18 -6.66 -1.53
N THR A 24 17.00 -6.15 -1.79
CA THR A 24 16.75 -4.88 -2.46
C THR A 24 16.48 -3.78 -1.43
N PRO A 25 16.63 -2.49 -1.79
CA PRO A 25 16.20 -1.39 -0.93
C PRO A 25 14.71 -1.44 -0.54
N LEU A 26 13.87 -2.19 -1.27
CA LEU A 26 12.46 -2.39 -0.93
C LEU A 26 12.27 -3.34 0.26
N ASP A 27 13.27 -4.18 0.56
CA ASP A 27 13.25 -5.13 1.68
C ASP A 27 13.60 -4.46 3.02
N GLU A 28 14.00 -3.18 2.99
CA GLU A 28 14.26 -2.39 4.20
C GLU A 28 12.94 -2.05 4.91
N GLU A 29 12.88 -2.27 6.23
CA GLU A 29 11.68 -2.02 7.05
C GLU A 29 11.17 -0.56 6.99
N ASN A 30 12.07 0.38 6.68
CA ASN A 30 11.76 1.81 6.53
C ASN A 30 11.73 2.28 5.08
N CYS A 31 11.52 1.37 4.12
CA CYS A 31 11.35 1.75 2.73
C CYS A 31 10.18 2.73 2.59
N ILE A 32 10.45 3.90 2.01
CA ILE A 32 9.43 4.92 1.73
C ILE A 32 8.52 4.54 0.56
N VAL A 33 8.97 3.60 -0.27
CA VAL A 33 8.27 3.15 -1.47
C VAL A 33 7.47 1.92 -1.12
N ASP A 34 6.15 2.04 -1.22
CA ASP A 34 5.23 0.94 -1.07
C ASP A 34 4.94 0.32 -2.45
N GLU A 35 5.19 -0.98 -2.59
CA GLU A 35 5.11 -1.70 -3.86
C GLU A 35 3.68 -1.78 -4.42
N TYR A 36 2.66 -1.83 -3.54
CA TYR A 36 1.27 -1.84 -3.96
C TYR A 36 0.84 -0.44 -4.43
N VAL A 37 1.29 0.60 -3.72
CA VAL A 37 1.06 1.99 -4.13
C VAL A 37 1.73 2.27 -5.47
N ALA A 38 3.00 1.89 -5.63
CA ALA A 38 3.74 2.06 -6.87
C ALA A 38 3.06 1.32 -8.03
N PHE A 39 2.66 0.06 -7.83
CA PHE A 39 1.93 -0.72 -8.82
C PHE A 39 0.63 -0.03 -9.25
N LYS A 40 -0.19 0.42 -8.29
CA LYS A 40 -1.44 1.13 -8.56
C LYS A 40 -1.19 2.41 -9.36
N GLU A 41 -0.25 3.24 -8.93
CA GLU A 41 0.05 4.54 -9.58
C GLU A 41 0.56 4.36 -11.01
N ILE A 42 1.44 3.38 -11.24
CA ILE A 42 1.92 3.03 -12.58
C ILE A 42 0.77 2.52 -13.45
N LEU A 43 -0.05 1.62 -12.94
CA LEU A 43 -1.17 1.04 -13.70
C LEU A 43 -2.21 2.11 -14.08
N GLN A 44 -2.54 3.02 -13.16
CA GLN A 44 -3.44 4.15 -13.43
C GLN A 44 -2.83 5.15 -14.41
N SER A 45 -1.53 5.43 -14.28
CA SER A 45 -0.82 6.30 -15.22
C SER A 45 -0.79 5.69 -16.62
N LEU A 46 -0.58 4.38 -16.72
CA LEU A 46 -0.64 3.64 -17.97
C LEU A 46 -2.03 3.70 -18.58
N GLN A 47 -3.09 3.51 -17.79
CA GLN A 47 -4.47 3.63 -18.26
C GLN A 47 -4.76 5.01 -18.87
N ALA A 48 -4.23 6.08 -18.26
CA ALA A 48 -4.42 7.45 -18.73
C ALA A 48 -3.55 7.80 -19.96
N ALA A 49 -2.30 7.34 -19.97
CA ALA A 49 -1.33 7.67 -21.02
C ALA A 49 -1.49 6.81 -22.28
N ASP A 50 -1.78 5.51 -22.12
CA ASP A 50 -1.99 4.56 -23.20
C ASP A 50 -3.12 3.57 -22.86
N PRO A 51 -4.38 3.96 -23.15
CA PRO A 51 -5.53 3.10 -22.95
C PRO A 51 -5.47 1.80 -23.77
N VAL A 52 -4.79 1.79 -24.92
CA VAL A 52 -4.69 0.60 -25.77
C VAL A 52 -3.79 -0.43 -25.10
N TRP A 53 -2.64 0.00 -24.58
CA TRP A 53 -1.73 -0.89 -23.86
C TRP A 53 -2.31 -1.38 -22.54
N TYR A 54 -2.97 -0.50 -21.78
CA TYR A 54 -3.71 -0.91 -20.59
C TYR A 54 -4.74 -2.00 -20.92
N ASN A 55 -5.57 -1.80 -21.95
CA ASN A 55 -6.54 -2.80 -22.38
C ASN A 55 -5.87 -4.11 -22.84
N ALA A 56 -4.73 -4.05 -23.53
CA ALA A 56 -4.00 -5.26 -23.90
C ALA A 56 -3.58 -6.10 -22.69
N LEU A 57 -3.22 -5.44 -21.57
CA LEU A 57 -2.85 -6.10 -20.32
C LEU A 57 -4.06 -6.61 -19.53
N THR A 58 -5.21 -5.92 -19.58
CA THR A 58 -6.34 -6.22 -18.68
C THR A 58 -7.55 -6.90 -19.35
N ALA A 59 -7.67 -6.86 -20.68
CA ALA A 59 -8.89 -7.29 -21.38
C ALA A 59 -9.19 -8.79 -21.27
N HIS A 60 -8.18 -9.62 -21.02
CA HIS A 60 -8.30 -11.08 -20.98
C HIS A 60 -8.35 -11.64 -19.54
N LEU A 61 -8.41 -10.76 -18.54
CA LEU A 61 -8.54 -11.18 -17.15
C LEU A 61 -9.90 -11.83 -16.92
N THR A 62 -9.92 -12.99 -16.25
CA THR A 62 -11.16 -13.60 -15.76
C THR A 62 -11.83 -12.72 -14.71
N ALA A 63 -13.12 -12.95 -14.43
CA ALA A 63 -13.83 -12.20 -13.39
C ALA A 63 -13.14 -12.28 -12.02
N GLU A 64 -12.56 -13.44 -11.70
CA GLU A 64 -11.79 -13.64 -10.47
C GLU A 64 -10.49 -12.83 -10.47
N GLN A 65 -9.75 -12.82 -11.58
CA GLN A 65 -8.52 -12.03 -11.72
C GLN A 65 -8.81 -10.53 -11.70
N GLN A 66 -9.90 -10.08 -12.32
CA GLN A 66 -10.35 -8.69 -12.24
C GLN A 66 -10.68 -8.28 -10.81
N LYS A 67 -11.34 -9.17 -10.05
CA LYS A 67 -11.61 -8.94 -8.63
C LYS A 67 -10.31 -8.86 -7.83
N SER A 68 -9.39 -9.80 -8.03
CA SER A 68 -8.09 -9.77 -7.35
C SER A 68 -7.31 -8.48 -7.66
N LEU A 69 -7.35 -8.02 -8.92
CA LEU A 69 -6.76 -6.74 -9.29
C LEU A 69 -7.40 -5.57 -8.55
N GLN A 70 -8.73 -5.55 -8.43
CA GLN A 70 -9.45 -4.52 -7.64
C GLN A 70 -9.09 -4.58 -6.15
N ASP A 71 -9.00 -5.78 -5.57
CA ASP A 71 -8.62 -5.96 -4.17
C ASP A 71 -7.20 -5.41 -3.91
N ILE A 72 -6.28 -5.61 -4.86
CA ILE A 72 -4.93 -5.02 -4.84
C ILE A 72 -5.00 -3.48 -4.87
N MET A 73 -5.88 -2.88 -5.69
CA MET A 73 -6.05 -1.42 -5.72
C MET A 73 -6.54 -0.86 -4.39
N VAL A 74 -7.45 -1.57 -3.72
CA VAL A 74 -7.97 -1.19 -2.40
C VAL A 74 -6.89 -1.33 -1.33
N LEU A 75 -6.11 -2.41 -1.37
CA LEU A 75 -4.99 -2.61 -0.45
C LEU A 75 -3.95 -1.49 -0.58
N ALA A 76 -3.63 -1.08 -1.82
CA ALA A 76 -2.73 0.05 -2.06
C ALA A 76 -3.23 1.34 -1.41
N ASP A 77 -4.53 1.64 -1.50
CA ASP A 77 -5.12 2.83 -0.83
C ASP A 77 -5.00 2.75 0.69
N GLN A 78 -5.28 1.58 1.26
CA GLN A 78 -5.17 1.35 2.71
C GLN A 78 -3.73 1.54 3.19
N ARG A 79 -2.74 0.98 2.46
CA ARG A 79 -1.32 1.12 2.79
C ARG A 79 -0.86 2.58 2.68
N LYS A 80 -1.25 3.29 1.63
CA LYS A 80 -0.97 4.73 1.47
C LYS A 80 -1.53 5.56 2.62
N ALA A 81 -2.81 5.35 2.96
CA ALA A 81 -3.46 6.06 4.05
C ALA A 81 -2.81 5.76 5.42
N ALA A 82 -2.42 4.50 5.67
CA ALA A 82 -1.72 4.11 6.88
C ALA A 82 -0.33 4.77 6.99
N ALA A 83 0.43 4.80 5.89
CA ALA A 83 1.73 5.47 5.83
C ALA A 83 1.61 6.98 6.08
N GLU A 84 0.62 7.63 5.45
CA GLU A 84 0.33 9.06 5.69
C GLU A 84 -0.08 9.31 7.15
N SER A 85 -0.90 8.44 7.73
CA SER A 85 -1.32 8.53 9.14
C SER A 85 -0.13 8.43 10.09
N LYS A 86 0.76 7.44 9.89
CA LYS A 86 2.00 7.27 10.66
C LYS A 86 2.91 8.49 10.54
N ARG A 87 3.02 9.07 9.34
CA ARG A 87 3.80 10.28 9.11
C ARG A 87 3.23 11.49 9.85
N ILE A 88 1.91 11.65 9.86
CA ILE A 88 1.23 12.74 10.58
C ILE A 88 1.45 12.60 12.10
N GLU A 89 1.33 11.39 12.63
CA GLU A 89 1.60 11.09 14.04
C GLU A 89 3.05 11.46 14.42
N GLN A 90 4.03 11.03 13.62
CA GLN A 90 5.44 11.36 13.83
C GLN A 90 5.74 12.87 13.75
N SER A 91 4.98 13.62 12.95
CA SER A 91 5.11 15.08 12.86
C SER A 91 4.44 15.87 14.00
N GLY A 92 3.90 15.19 15.01
CA GLY A 92 3.26 15.83 16.17
C GLY A 92 1.75 16.04 16.02
N GLY A 93 1.10 15.33 15.09
CA GLY A 93 -0.36 15.36 14.88
C GLY A 93 -0.84 16.44 13.90
N TYR A 94 -2.16 16.49 13.69
CA TYR A 94 -2.77 17.46 12.78
C TYR A 94 -2.59 18.89 13.32
N ALA A 95 -1.97 19.78 12.54
CA ALA A 95 -1.80 21.16 12.91
C ALA A 95 -3.16 21.87 12.90
N PHE A 96 -3.75 22.06 14.07
CA PHE A 96 -4.87 22.99 14.21
C PHE A 96 -4.37 24.37 13.81
N VAL A 97 -4.89 24.89 12.69
CA VAL A 97 -4.73 26.31 12.34
C VAL A 97 -5.21 27.06 13.58
N GLN A 98 -4.34 27.86 14.21
CA GLN A 98 -4.70 28.72 15.33
C GLN A 98 -5.78 29.68 14.85
N HIS A 99 -7.04 29.28 14.97
CA HIS A 99 -8.14 30.20 14.90
C HIS A 99 -8.01 31.09 16.12
N THR A 100 -7.77 32.38 15.89
CA THR A 100 -7.79 33.40 16.93
C THR A 100 -9.15 33.31 17.62
N ILE A 101 -9.17 32.74 18.82
CA ILE A 101 -10.37 32.71 19.65
C ILE A 101 -10.65 34.18 19.99
N PRO A 102 -11.81 34.75 19.60
CA PRO A 102 -12.13 36.11 19.98
C PRO A 102 -12.12 36.20 21.50
N THR A 103 -11.28 37.07 22.06
CA THR A 103 -11.13 37.27 23.51
C THR A 103 -12.40 37.82 24.18
N SER A 104 -13.41 38.19 23.39
CA SER A 104 -14.72 38.61 23.85
C SER A 104 -15.81 38.02 22.95
N PHE A 105 -16.59 37.11 23.52
CA PHE A 105 -17.85 36.66 22.94
C PHE A 105 -18.99 37.43 23.63
N ASN A 106 -19.67 38.32 22.90
CA ASN A 106 -20.74 39.14 23.47
C ASN A 106 -22.05 38.35 23.50
N PHE A 107 -22.42 37.80 24.67
CA PHE A 107 -23.75 37.23 24.93
C PHE A 107 -24.83 38.30 25.15
N GLY A 108 -24.44 39.57 25.23
CA GLY A 108 -25.34 40.71 25.42
C GLY A 108 -25.89 41.24 24.11
N GLY A 109 -26.63 40.42 23.36
CA GLY A 109 -27.56 40.95 22.37
C GLY A 109 -28.65 41.70 23.13
N THR A 110 -28.66 43.03 23.07
CA THR A 110 -29.78 43.82 23.58
C THR A 110 -31.07 43.27 22.99
N PRO A 111 -32.07 42.88 23.80
CA PRO A 111 -33.36 42.48 23.25
C PRO A 111 -33.91 43.66 22.46
N LEU A 112 -34.30 43.41 21.20
CA LEU A 112 -35.04 44.35 20.38
C LEU A 112 -36.38 44.61 21.07
N GLY A 113 -36.38 45.61 21.95
CA GLY A 113 -37.49 45.95 22.82
C GLY A 113 -38.05 47.32 22.48
N ARG A 114 -39.11 47.27 21.66
CA ARG A 114 -40.23 48.21 21.51
C ARG A 114 -40.08 49.40 20.57
#